data_AF-A0A521VQG4-F1
#
_entry.id   AF-A0A521VQG4-F1
#
_cell.length_a   1.000
_cell.length_b   1.000
_cell.length_c   1.000
_cell.angle_alpha   90.00
_cell.angle_beta   90.00
_cell.angle_gamma   90.00
#
_symmetry.space_group_name_H-M   'P 1'
#
loop_
_entity.id
_entity.type
_entity.pdbx_description
1 polymer ?
#
loop_
_entity_poly.entity_id
_entity_poly.type
_entity_poly.pdbx_seq_one_letter_code
_entity_poly.pdbx_strand_id
1 'polypeptide(L)'
;MKRIIFLLTVGTALLSLNAASAQRLTLSPEKPMPGEKITITYNPAGSELEGLESFDAIAYVFTTSETLPEAFEIPLAKNGDSFNGSVTTDAKTTAVLFSFANEDAEKADANDDVGYKVLCYKEDRETAVPGALATNGLIYGMYGRYGHVKRNTEKALNLFKQEFNTYPASKNNFEYYRSFAMIAKQQNDEDALAGIRTSIAATIANGQAKEEELYHAYLLCNTLDDKEK
;
A
#
# COMPACT_ATOMS: atom_id res chain seq x y z
N MET A 1 -72.94 7.62 -19.38
CA MET A 1 -72.03 8.06 -18.30
C MET A 1 -71.42 6.83 -17.62
N LYS A 2 -70.15 6.94 -17.22
CA LYS A 2 -69.29 5.97 -16.47
C LYS A 2 -68.18 5.25 -17.27
N ARG A 3 -67.17 6.08 -17.55
CA ARG A 3 -65.70 5.91 -17.47
C ARG A 3 -65.10 4.51 -17.57
N ILE A 4 -64.36 4.33 -18.67
CA ILE A 4 -63.23 3.43 -18.90
C ILE A 4 -62.07 3.80 -17.97
N ILE A 5 -61.45 2.82 -17.30
CA ILE A 5 -60.08 2.91 -16.78
C ILE A 5 -59.38 1.59 -17.09
N PHE A 6 -58.50 1.62 -18.09
CA PHE A 6 -57.54 0.56 -18.40
C PHE A 6 -56.21 1.00 -17.78
N LEU A 7 -55.77 0.34 -16.71
CA LEU A 7 -54.48 0.60 -16.07
C LEU A 7 -53.42 -0.27 -16.75
N LEU A 8 -52.68 0.34 -17.68
CA LEU A 8 -51.51 -0.25 -18.33
C LEU A 8 -50.28 0.07 -17.47
N THR A 9 -49.90 -0.83 -16.57
CA THR A 9 -48.61 -0.75 -15.86
C THR A 9 -47.49 -1.20 -16.80
N VAL A 10 -46.80 -0.23 -17.39
CA VAL A 10 -45.52 -0.44 -18.07
C VAL A 10 -44.46 -0.67 -16.99
N GLY A 11 -44.07 -1.93 -16.78
CA GLY A 11 -42.95 -2.29 -15.94
C GLY A 11 -41.63 -2.05 -16.68
N THR A 12 -41.02 -0.88 -16.49
CA THR A 12 -39.63 -0.63 -16.91
C THR A 12 -38.70 -1.36 -15.95
N ALA A 13 -38.29 -2.57 -16.33
CA ALA A 13 -37.16 -3.25 -15.70
C ALA A 13 -35.89 -2.48 -16.06
N LEU A 14 -35.41 -1.65 -15.14
CA LEU A 14 -34.06 -1.08 -15.17
C LEU A 14 -33.06 -2.24 -15.03
N LEU A 15 -32.60 -2.76 -16.16
CA LEU A 15 -31.37 -3.55 -16.22
C LEU A 15 -30.21 -2.61 -15.90
N SER A 16 -29.85 -2.52 -14.62
CA SER A 16 -28.58 -1.96 -14.20
C SER A 16 -27.48 -2.87 -14.75
N LEU A 17 -26.93 -2.49 -15.90
CA LEU A 17 -25.62 -2.93 -16.36
C LEU A 17 -24.62 -2.49 -15.29
N ASN A 18 -24.37 -3.36 -14.31
CA ASN A 18 -23.13 -3.32 -13.56
C ASN A 18 -22.04 -3.63 -14.58
N ALA A 19 -21.48 -2.59 -15.20
CA ALA A 19 -20.15 -2.69 -15.76
C ALA A 19 -19.27 -3.10 -14.58
N ALA A 20 -18.97 -4.41 -14.48
CA ALA A 20 -17.90 -4.86 -13.63
C ALA A 20 -16.69 -4.02 -14.05
N SER A 21 -16.23 -3.14 -13.17
CA SER A 21 -14.99 -2.40 -13.39
C SER A 21 -13.94 -3.47 -13.64
N ALA A 22 -13.57 -3.67 -14.91
CA ALA A 22 -12.52 -4.62 -15.24
C ALA A 22 -11.28 -4.14 -14.51
N GLN A 23 -10.74 -4.98 -13.62
CA GLN A 23 -9.55 -4.63 -12.88
C GLN A 23 -8.41 -4.45 -13.90
N ARG A 24 -7.89 -3.22 -14.02
CA ARG A 24 -6.83 -2.89 -14.98
C ARG A 24 -5.57 -3.73 -14.79
N LEU A 25 -5.31 -4.22 -13.57
CA LEU A 25 -4.18 -5.09 -13.26
C LEU A 25 -4.65 -6.40 -12.61
N THR A 26 -4.34 -7.53 -13.23
CA THR A 26 -4.51 -8.87 -12.62
C THR A 26 -3.16 -9.50 -12.35
N LEU A 27 -3.10 -10.33 -11.30
CA LEU A 27 -1.87 -10.92 -10.79
C LEU A 27 -2.00 -12.45 -10.74
N SER A 28 -0.89 -13.14 -10.97
CA SER A 28 -0.76 -14.57 -10.72
C SER A 28 0.57 -14.85 -10.01
N PRO A 29 0.56 -15.31 -8.75
CA PRO A 29 -0.63 -15.48 -7.90
C PRO A 29 -1.26 -14.15 -7.46
N GLU A 30 -2.56 -14.16 -7.13
CA GLU A 30 -3.28 -12.97 -6.65
C GLU A 30 -2.76 -12.47 -5.30
N LYS A 31 -2.37 -13.42 -4.43
CA LYS A 31 -1.85 -13.18 -3.08
C LYS A 31 -0.46 -13.81 -2.96
N PRO A 32 0.60 -13.19 -3.49
CA PRO A 32 1.93 -13.78 -3.55
C PRO A 32 2.55 -13.98 -2.17
N MET A 33 3.37 -15.01 -2.03
CA MET A 33 4.27 -15.19 -0.89
C MET A 33 5.60 -14.49 -1.19
N PRO A 34 6.38 -14.11 -0.15
CA PRO A 34 7.75 -13.67 -0.34
C PRO A 34 8.57 -14.75 -1.08
N GLY A 35 9.38 -14.33 -2.06
CA GLY A 35 10.22 -15.21 -2.85
C GLY A 35 9.58 -15.71 -4.15
N GLU A 36 8.30 -15.40 -4.39
CA GLU A 36 7.60 -15.87 -5.57
C GLU A 36 7.76 -14.94 -6.77
N LYS A 37 7.60 -15.53 -7.96
CA LYS A 37 7.39 -14.79 -9.20
C LYS A 37 5.93 -14.34 -9.29
N ILE A 38 5.74 -13.03 -9.40
CA ILE A 38 4.46 -12.39 -9.66
C ILE A 38 4.37 -12.15 -11.15
N THR A 39 3.40 -12.78 -11.81
CA THR A 39 3.06 -12.48 -13.21
C THR A 39 1.94 -11.45 -13.21
N ILE A 40 2.09 -10.42 -14.05
CA ILE A 40 1.09 -9.36 -14.20
C ILE A 40 0.47 -9.42 -15.59
N THR A 41 -0.82 -9.13 -15.65
CA THR A 41 -1.52 -8.76 -16.89
C THR A 41 -2.16 -7.40 -16.65
N TYR A 42 -1.74 -6.41 -17.42
CA TYR A 42 -2.17 -5.03 -17.31
C TYR A 42 -2.92 -4.60 -18.58
N ASN A 43 -4.11 -4.04 -18.44
CA ASN A 43 -4.89 -3.44 -19.50
C ASN A 43 -5.05 -1.94 -19.22
N PRO A 44 -4.50 -1.04 -20.05
CA PRO A 44 -4.54 0.40 -19.81
C PRO A 44 -5.90 1.04 -20.13
N ALA A 45 -6.91 0.28 -20.57
CA ALA A 45 -8.23 0.82 -20.87
C ALA A 45 -8.80 1.60 -19.68
N GLY A 46 -9.26 2.83 -19.93
CA GLY A 46 -9.76 3.75 -18.94
C GLY A 46 -8.69 4.46 -18.10
N SER A 47 -7.40 4.33 -18.41
CA SER A 47 -6.32 5.14 -17.81
C SER A 47 -5.74 6.15 -18.80
N GLU A 48 -4.85 7.03 -18.34
CA GLU A 48 -4.14 7.99 -19.20
C GLU A 48 -3.21 7.30 -20.23
N LEU A 49 -2.95 6.00 -20.04
CA LEU A 49 -2.12 5.18 -20.91
C LEU A 49 -2.94 4.47 -21.99
N GLU A 50 -4.27 4.61 -22.01
CA GLU A 50 -5.12 4.00 -23.03
C GLU A 50 -4.69 4.46 -24.44
N GLY A 51 -4.57 3.49 -25.35
CA GLY A 51 -4.17 3.74 -26.73
C GLY A 51 -2.68 4.04 -26.95
N LEU A 52 -1.86 4.06 -25.89
CA LEU A 52 -0.41 4.12 -26.07
C LEU A 52 0.15 2.76 -26.52
N GLU A 53 1.10 2.79 -27.46
CA GLU A 53 1.75 1.58 -27.97
C GLU A 53 2.83 1.04 -27.02
N SER A 54 3.41 1.92 -26.21
CA SER A 54 4.45 1.60 -25.22
C SER A 54 4.39 2.53 -24.02
N PHE A 55 4.79 2.00 -22.87
CA PHE A 55 4.95 2.70 -21.59
C PHE A 55 5.83 1.82 -20.70
N ASP A 56 6.40 2.42 -19.66
CA ASP A 56 7.25 1.73 -18.70
C ASP A 56 6.40 1.08 -17.61
N ALA A 57 6.89 -0.06 -17.13
CA ALA A 57 6.37 -0.73 -15.95
C ALA A 57 7.50 -0.97 -14.95
N ILE A 58 7.32 -0.48 -13.73
CA ILE A 58 8.31 -0.61 -12.65
C ILE A 58 7.65 -1.28 -11.45
N ALA A 59 8.29 -2.32 -10.91
CA ALA A 59 7.97 -2.89 -9.61
C ALA A 59 8.90 -2.28 -8.54
N TYR A 60 8.32 -1.55 -7.59
CA TYR A 60 9.00 -1.14 -6.36
C TYR A 60 8.78 -2.19 -5.29
N VAL A 61 9.81 -2.98 -4.98
CA VAL A 61 9.77 -4.10 -4.04
C VAL A 61 10.25 -3.61 -2.67
N PHE A 62 9.40 -3.78 -1.66
CA PHE A 62 9.65 -3.37 -0.29
C PHE A 62 9.98 -4.57 0.59
N THR A 63 11.06 -4.49 1.35
CA THR A 63 11.48 -5.55 2.28
C THR A 63 11.45 -5.06 3.73
N THR A 64 11.55 -5.98 4.69
CA THR A 64 11.67 -5.61 6.11
C THR A 64 13.04 -5.09 6.51
N SER A 65 14.09 -5.28 5.68
CA SER A 65 15.47 -4.95 6.02
C SER A 65 15.96 -3.63 5.43
N GLU A 66 15.34 -3.17 4.35
CA GLU A 66 15.76 -1.95 3.65
C GLU A 66 14.80 -0.80 3.94
N THR A 67 15.35 0.42 4.01
CA THR A 67 14.57 1.65 4.23
C THR A 67 13.86 2.10 2.95
N LEU A 68 14.48 1.90 1.79
CA LEU A 68 13.98 2.26 0.46
C LEU A 68 13.60 1.01 -0.33
N PRO A 69 12.58 1.09 -1.21
CA PRO A 69 12.26 -0.02 -2.11
C PRO A 69 13.33 -0.18 -3.19
N GLU A 70 13.56 -1.42 -3.60
CA GLU A 70 14.30 -1.73 -4.82
C GLU A 70 13.39 -1.59 -6.04
N ALA A 71 13.90 -1.03 -7.13
CA ALA A 71 13.13 -0.81 -8.36
C ALA A 71 13.55 -1.83 -9.44
N PHE A 72 12.57 -2.52 -10.01
CA PHE A 72 12.75 -3.47 -11.09
C PHE A 72 11.93 -3.05 -12.30
N GLU A 73 12.60 -2.80 -13.42
CA GLU A 73 11.92 -2.67 -14.71
C GLU A 73 11.25 -4.00 -15.07
N ILE A 74 10.02 -3.94 -15.58
CA ILE A 74 9.25 -5.09 -16.01
C ILE A 74 9.13 -5.05 -17.52
N PRO A 75 9.86 -5.91 -18.25
CA PRO A 75 9.66 -6.06 -19.68
C PRO A 75 8.23 -6.48 -19.97
N LEU A 76 7.49 -5.65 -20.72
CA LEU A 76 6.12 -5.91 -21.10
C LEU A 76 6.01 -6.53 -22.50
N ALA A 77 5.27 -7.62 -22.60
CA ALA A 77 4.87 -8.23 -23.87
C ALA A 77 3.40 -7.94 -24.15
N LYS A 78 3.12 -7.22 -25.24
CA LYS A 78 1.76 -6.95 -25.71
C LYS A 78 1.06 -8.26 -26.13
N ASN A 79 -0.18 -8.44 -25.70
CA ASN A 79 -1.05 -9.58 -26.01
C ASN A 79 -2.49 -9.07 -26.16
N GLY A 80 -2.89 -8.75 -27.40
CA GLY A 80 -4.13 -8.03 -27.67
C GLY A 80 -4.09 -6.63 -27.06
N ASP A 81 -5.11 -6.32 -26.25
CA ASP A 81 -5.25 -5.03 -25.55
C ASP A 81 -4.57 -5.02 -24.17
N SER A 82 -3.91 -6.11 -23.79
CA SER A 82 -3.23 -6.26 -22.50
C SER A 82 -1.72 -6.43 -22.67
N PHE A 83 -0.98 -6.14 -21.61
CA PHE A 83 0.47 -6.27 -21.51
C PHE A 83 0.81 -7.24 -20.40
N ASN A 84 1.68 -8.20 -20.67
CA ASN A 84 2.12 -9.20 -19.70
C ASN A 84 3.56 -8.96 -19.29
N GLY A 85 3.84 -9.12 -18.00
CA GLY A 85 5.18 -9.01 -17.45
C GLY A 85 5.32 -9.86 -16.20
N SER A 86 6.51 -9.86 -15.62
CA SER A 86 6.71 -10.52 -14.32
C SER A 86 7.86 -9.93 -13.54
N VAL A 87 7.76 -10.03 -12.22
CA VAL A 87 8.84 -9.70 -11.26
C VAL A 87 8.99 -10.85 -10.27
N THR A 88 10.22 -11.19 -9.91
CA THR A 88 10.51 -12.17 -8.86
C THR A 88 10.86 -11.43 -7.58
N THR A 89 10.17 -11.74 -6.49
CA THR A 89 10.40 -11.15 -5.16
C THR A 89 11.42 -11.97 -4.36
N ASP A 90 11.90 -11.44 -3.24
CA ASP A 90 12.79 -12.15 -2.32
C ASP A 90 12.05 -12.65 -1.06
N ALA A 91 12.73 -13.45 -0.24
CA ALA A 91 12.14 -14.03 0.97
C ALA A 91 11.78 -13.00 2.06
N LYS A 92 12.21 -11.75 1.94
CA LYS A 92 11.96 -10.65 2.90
C LYS A 92 10.93 -9.66 2.39
N THR A 93 10.38 -9.88 1.20
CA THR A 93 9.45 -8.96 0.56
C THR A 93 8.14 -8.89 1.36
N THR A 94 7.69 -7.67 1.59
CA THR A 94 6.45 -7.36 2.34
C THR A 94 5.34 -6.86 1.43
N ALA A 95 5.72 -6.11 0.39
CA ALA A 95 4.80 -5.62 -0.63
C ALA A 95 5.55 -5.24 -1.91
N VAL A 96 4.80 -5.15 -3.01
CA VAL A 96 5.23 -4.60 -4.29
C VAL A 96 4.27 -3.48 -4.69
N LEU A 97 4.80 -2.33 -5.10
CA LEU A 97 4.04 -1.26 -5.73
C LEU A 97 4.39 -1.22 -7.22
N PHE A 98 3.42 -1.53 -8.07
CA PHE A 98 3.57 -1.40 -9.52
C PHE A 98 3.27 0.03 -9.95
N SER A 99 4.12 0.57 -10.82
CA SER A 99 3.94 1.86 -11.48
C SER A 99 3.92 1.67 -12.98
N PHE A 100 3.02 2.37 -13.65
CA PHE A 100 2.89 2.41 -15.11
C PHE A 100 2.84 3.86 -15.56
N ALA A 101 3.79 4.27 -16.40
CA ALA A 101 3.89 5.63 -16.91
C ALA A 101 4.55 5.64 -18.30
N ASN A 102 4.31 6.68 -19.10
CA ASN A 102 5.11 6.87 -20.32
C ASN A 102 6.56 7.25 -19.98
N GLU A 103 7.45 7.19 -20.99
CA GLU A 103 8.90 7.40 -20.83
C GLU A 103 9.26 8.72 -20.09
N ASP A 104 8.53 9.80 -20.36
CA ASP A 104 8.74 11.10 -19.71
C ASP A 104 7.94 11.29 -18.40
N ALA A 105 7.17 10.29 -17.98
CA ALA A 105 6.28 10.28 -16.82
C ALA A 105 5.20 11.38 -16.79
N GLU A 106 4.87 11.99 -17.94
CA GLU A 106 3.79 12.97 -18.08
C GLU A 106 2.38 12.34 -18.00
N LYS A 107 2.26 11.07 -18.40
CA LYS A 107 1.04 10.27 -18.31
C LYS A 107 1.31 9.06 -17.44
N ALA A 108 0.42 8.81 -16.49
CA ALA A 108 0.56 7.67 -15.60
C ALA A 108 -0.80 7.08 -15.22
N ASP A 109 -0.82 5.78 -14.96
CA ASP A 109 -1.99 5.16 -14.35
C ASP A 109 -1.84 5.15 -12.82
N ALA A 110 -2.51 6.11 -12.19
CA ALA A 110 -2.56 6.23 -10.73
C ALA A 110 -3.55 5.26 -10.06
N ASN A 111 -4.27 4.45 -10.82
CA ASN A 111 -5.35 3.59 -10.34
C ASN A 111 -6.30 4.36 -9.41
N ASP A 112 -6.90 5.44 -9.90
CA ASP A 112 -7.79 6.33 -9.13
C ASP A 112 -7.14 6.83 -7.83
N ASP A 113 -5.90 7.33 -7.94
CA ASP A 113 -5.05 7.83 -6.86
C ASP A 113 -4.68 6.79 -5.78
N VAL A 114 -5.08 5.52 -5.91
CA VAL A 114 -4.73 4.48 -4.94
C VAL A 114 -3.53 3.64 -5.37
N GLY A 115 -3.11 3.67 -6.63
CA GLY A 115 -2.02 2.88 -7.21
C GLY A 115 -2.21 1.36 -7.11
N TYR A 116 -1.22 0.63 -7.64
CA TYR A 116 -1.24 -0.83 -7.74
C TYR A 116 -0.35 -1.48 -6.68
N LYS A 117 -0.89 -1.64 -5.47
CA LYS A 117 -0.18 -2.21 -4.31
C LYS A 117 -0.55 -3.68 -4.14
N VAL A 118 0.46 -4.52 -3.95
CA VAL A 118 0.33 -5.96 -3.74
C VAL A 118 1.05 -6.33 -2.47
N LEU A 119 0.34 -6.88 -1.49
CA LEU A 119 0.96 -7.36 -0.26
C LEU A 119 1.46 -8.78 -0.43
N CYS A 120 2.50 -9.13 0.31
CA CYS A 120 2.91 -10.52 0.46
C CYS A 120 2.15 -11.18 1.61
N TYR A 121 1.82 -12.46 1.42
CA TYR A 121 1.02 -13.26 2.33
C TYR A 121 1.81 -14.46 2.83
N LYS A 122 1.35 -15.02 3.94
CA LYS A 122 1.81 -16.31 4.43
C LYS A 122 1.34 -17.42 3.49
N GLU A 123 1.81 -18.64 3.76
CA GLU A 123 1.46 -19.84 3.00
C GLU A 123 -0.05 -20.08 2.90
N ASP A 124 -0.82 -19.62 3.89
CA ASP A 124 -2.29 -19.71 3.91
C ASP A 124 -2.99 -18.82 2.86
N ARG A 125 -2.26 -17.91 2.19
CA ARG A 125 -2.79 -16.94 1.20
C ARG A 125 -3.92 -16.08 1.74
N GLU A 126 -4.03 -15.89 3.04
CA GLU A 126 -5.07 -15.06 3.65
C GLU A 126 -4.47 -14.06 4.65
N THR A 127 -3.44 -14.49 5.37
CA THR A 127 -2.77 -13.68 6.37
C THR A 127 -1.58 -12.97 5.76
N ALA A 128 -1.57 -11.63 5.76
CA ALA A 128 -0.42 -10.85 5.31
C ALA A 128 0.82 -11.16 6.17
N VAL A 129 2.02 -11.15 5.59
CA VAL A 129 3.28 -11.37 6.35
C VAL A 129 3.56 -10.20 7.32
N PRO A 130 4.32 -10.41 8.41
CA PRO A 130 4.78 -9.31 9.25
C PRO A 130 5.45 -8.20 8.42
N GLY A 131 5.09 -6.95 8.68
CA GLY A 131 5.54 -5.77 7.95
C GLY A 131 4.68 -5.40 6.74
N ALA A 132 3.88 -6.30 6.18
CA ALA A 132 3.10 -6.01 4.97
C ALA A 132 2.09 -4.86 5.15
N LEU A 133 1.37 -4.81 6.29
CA LEU A 133 0.42 -3.72 6.54
C LEU A 133 1.15 -2.41 6.86
N ALA A 134 2.25 -2.46 7.64
CA ALA A 134 3.09 -1.29 7.88
C ALA A 134 3.69 -0.72 6.59
N THR A 135 4.20 -1.57 5.69
CA THR A 135 4.69 -1.16 4.37
C THR A 135 3.59 -0.51 3.54
N ASN A 136 2.38 -1.05 3.56
CA ASN A 136 1.24 -0.40 2.91
C ASN A 136 0.93 0.98 3.53
N GLY A 137 1.07 1.09 4.86
CA GLY A 137 1.02 2.35 5.58
C GLY A 137 2.09 3.34 5.12
N LEU A 138 3.34 2.89 4.94
CA LEU A 138 4.42 3.70 4.39
C LEU A 138 4.12 4.16 2.95
N ILE A 139 3.52 3.31 2.10
CA ILE A 139 3.15 3.71 0.74
C ILE A 139 2.11 4.84 0.79
N TYR A 140 1.05 4.70 1.59
CA TYR A 140 0.08 5.79 1.75
C TYR A 140 0.65 7.04 2.44
N GLY A 141 1.64 6.89 3.31
CA GLY A 141 2.18 7.99 4.11
C GLY A 141 3.33 8.76 3.45
N MET A 142 4.21 8.07 2.73
CA MET A 142 5.53 8.59 2.34
C MET A 142 5.98 8.15 0.94
N TYR A 143 5.78 6.87 0.59
CA TYR A 143 6.32 6.27 -0.63
C TYR A 143 5.36 6.24 -1.82
N GLY A 144 4.18 6.83 -1.68
CA GLY A 144 3.14 6.81 -2.71
C GLY A 144 3.55 7.40 -4.04
N ARG A 145 4.48 8.38 -4.03
CA ARG A 145 5.01 9.01 -5.25
C ARG A 145 5.60 8.02 -6.27
N TYR A 146 6.08 6.86 -5.83
CA TYR A 146 6.67 5.85 -6.72
C TYR A 146 5.62 5.18 -7.62
N GLY A 147 4.36 5.12 -7.19
CA GLY A 147 3.26 4.52 -7.96
C GLY A 147 2.03 5.42 -8.02
N HIS A 148 2.27 6.73 -8.06
CA HIS A 148 1.24 7.77 -8.20
C HIS A 148 0.10 7.68 -7.17
N VAL A 149 0.40 7.15 -5.98
CA VAL A 149 -0.55 7.03 -4.87
C VAL A 149 -0.65 8.37 -4.17
N LYS A 150 -1.86 8.89 -4.06
CA LYS A 150 -2.13 10.10 -3.28
C LYS A 150 -1.92 9.81 -1.79
N ARG A 151 -1.16 10.71 -1.15
CA ARG A 151 -0.88 10.61 0.29
C ARG A 151 -2.18 10.59 1.09
N ASN A 152 -2.32 9.60 1.97
CA ASN A 152 -3.45 9.43 2.87
C ASN A 152 -2.98 8.99 4.26
N THR A 153 -2.82 9.96 5.16
CA THR A 153 -2.26 9.75 6.50
C THR A 153 -3.21 8.99 7.43
N GLU A 154 -4.53 9.18 7.28
CA GLU A 154 -5.53 8.46 8.08
C GLU A 154 -5.47 6.95 7.78
N LYS A 155 -5.47 6.59 6.49
CA LYS A 155 -5.33 5.19 6.06
C LYS A 155 -3.99 4.61 6.47
N ALA A 156 -2.91 5.37 6.35
CA ALA A 156 -1.59 4.95 6.80
C ALA A 156 -1.57 4.66 8.32
N LEU A 157 -2.13 5.55 9.14
CA LEU A 157 -2.18 5.37 10.60
C LEU A 157 -2.98 4.12 10.98
N ASN A 158 -4.12 3.89 10.33
CA ASN A 158 -4.93 2.70 10.58
C ASN A 158 -4.18 1.41 10.20
N LEU A 159 -3.48 1.39 9.06
CA LEU A 159 -2.65 0.25 8.65
C LEU A 159 -1.53 -0.05 9.65
N PHE A 160 -0.85 0.97 10.17
CA PHE A 160 0.13 0.78 11.26
C PHE A 160 -0.51 0.22 12.54
N LYS A 161 -1.68 0.73 12.94
CA LYS A 161 -2.40 0.20 14.11
C LYS A 161 -2.76 -1.28 13.92
N GLN A 162 -3.26 -1.66 12.73
CA GLN A 162 -3.55 -3.06 12.40
C GLN A 162 -2.29 -3.93 12.42
N GLU A 163 -1.19 -3.45 11.83
CA GLU A 163 0.11 -4.12 11.87
C GLU A 163 0.53 -4.37 13.32
N PHE A 164 0.59 -3.34 14.15
CA PHE A 164 1.13 -3.46 15.51
C PHE A 164 0.22 -4.23 16.47
N ASN A 165 -1.08 -4.32 16.17
CA ASN A 165 -2.00 -5.19 16.89
C ASN A 165 -1.78 -6.67 16.51
N THR A 166 -1.58 -6.95 15.22
CA THR A 166 -1.40 -8.32 14.70
C THR A 166 0.02 -8.84 14.95
N TYR A 167 1.01 -7.96 14.80
CA TYR A 167 2.44 -8.20 14.88
C TYR A 167 3.11 -7.14 15.76
N PRO A 168 3.01 -7.25 17.11
CA PRO A 168 3.62 -6.28 18.01
C PRO A 168 5.13 -6.08 17.80
N ALA A 169 5.84 -7.13 17.38
CA ALA A 169 7.27 -7.08 17.08
C ALA A 169 7.62 -6.16 15.89
N SER A 170 6.67 -5.83 15.02
CA SER A 170 6.90 -4.88 13.92
C SER A 170 7.22 -3.47 14.40
N LYS A 171 6.96 -3.14 15.68
CA LYS A 171 7.43 -1.90 16.32
C LYS A 171 8.95 -1.84 16.47
N ASN A 172 9.64 -2.97 16.39
CA ASN A 172 11.11 -3.02 16.43
C ASN A 172 11.73 -2.53 15.10
N ASN A 173 10.96 -2.51 14.00
CA ASN A 173 11.40 -1.83 12.80
C ASN A 173 11.25 -0.32 13.03
N PHE A 174 12.39 0.36 13.14
CA PHE A 174 12.43 1.77 13.48
C PHE A 174 11.72 2.65 12.45
N GLU A 175 11.82 2.35 11.16
CA GLU A 175 11.15 3.13 10.11
C GLU A 175 9.63 3.05 10.21
N TYR A 176 9.09 1.86 10.51
CA TYR A 176 7.66 1.69 10.75
C TYR A 176 7.21 2.49 11.96
N TYR A 177 7.94 2.38 13.07
CA TYR A 177 7.53 3.02 14.32
C TYR A 177 7.72 4.54 14.30
N ARG A 178 8.79 5.03 13.67
CA ARG A 178 9.04 6.46 13.43
C ARG A 178 7.98 7.07 12.51
N SER A 179 7.62 6.38 11.42
CA SER A 179 6.57 6.85 10.51
C SER A 179 5.20 6.86 11.18
N PHE A 180 4.90 5.84 11.99
CA PHE A 180 3.72 5.83 12.84
C PHE A 180 3.70 7.02 13.81
N ALA A 181 4.79 7.30 14.50
CA ALA A 181 4.88 8.42 15.44
C ALA A 181 4.69 9.79 14.75
N MET A 182 5.32 9.99 13.59
CA MET A 182 5.16 11.21 12.79
C MET A 182 3.69 11.41 12.37
N ILE A 183 3.04 10.36 11.88
CA ILE A 183 1.65 10.42 11.40
C ILE A 183 0.67 10.57 12.57
N ALA A 184 0.91 9.89 13.70
CA ALA A 184 0.11 10.03 14.91
C ALA A 184 0.15 11.46 15.44
N LYS A 185 1.34 12.08 15.48
CA LYS A 185 1.51 13.49 15.84
C LYS A 185 0.78 14.40 14.87
N GLN A 186 0.94 14.20 13.55
CA GLN A 186 0.23 15.00 12.54
C GLN A 186 -1.29 14.98 12.73
N GLN A 187 -1.84 13.85 13.17
CA GLN A 187 -3.28 13.66 13.37
C GLN A 187 -3.76 13.97 14.79
N ASN A 188 -2.86 14.33 15.71
CA ASN A 188 -3.17 14.49 17.14
C ASN A 188 -3.85 13.24 17.73
N ASP A 189 -3.36 12.05 17.39
CA ASP A 189 -3.88 10.77 17.90
C ASP A 189 -3.33 10.51 19.31
N GLU A 190 -4.00 11.03 20.33
CA GLU A 190 -3.53 11.00 21.72
C GLU A 190 -3.26 9.58 22.25
N ASP A 191 -4.08 8.60 21.86
CA ASP A 191 -3.90 7.21 22.28
C ASP A 191 -2.60 6.62 21.70
N ALA A 192 -2.34 6.83 20.41
CA ALA A 192 -1.10 6.42 19.78
C ALA A 192 0.11 7.14 20.41
N LEU A 193 0.01 8.45 20.62
CA LEU A 193 1.07 9.26 21.22
C LEU A 193 1.40 8.82 22.64
N ALA A 194 0.40 8.55 23.47
CA ALA A 194 0.59 8.01 24.83
C ALA A 194 1.28 6.63 24.80
N GLY A 195 0.88 5.76 23.87
CA GLY A 195 1.52 4.47 23.66
C GLY A 195 3.00 4.59 23.24
N ILE A 196 3.32 5.54 22.37
CA ILE A 196 4.70 5.81 21.94
C ILE A 196 5.54 6.31 23.11
N ARG A 197 5.05 7.29 23.88
CA ARG A 197 5.75 7.82 25.06
C ARG A 197 6.00 6.75 26.12
N THR A 198 5.04 5.86 26.33
CA THR A 198 5.19 4.71 27.24
C THR A 198 6.32 3.79 26.76
N SER A 199 6.39 3.51 25.45
CA SER A 199 7.46 2.70 24.86
C SER A 199 8.82 3.36 25.00
N ILE A 200 8.93 4.67 24.76
CA ILE A 200 10.17 5.45 24.93
C ILE A 200 10.64 5.36 26.39
N ALA A 201 9.76 5.66 27.35
CA ALA A 201 10.09 5.63 28.77
C ALA A 201 10.54 4.22 29.22
N ALA A 202 9.90 3.16 28.72
CA ALA A 202 10.30 1.79 28.99
C ALA A 202 11.71 1.48 28.45
N THR A 203 12.04 1.95 27.23
CA THR A 203 13.39 1.78 26.66
C THR A 203 14.45 2.52 27.46
N ILE A 204 14.19 3.78 27.85
CA ILE A 204 15.13 4.59 28.65
C ILE A 204 15.35 3.99 30.04
N ALA A 205 14.30 3.47 30.68
CA ALA A 205 14.39 2.86 32.00
C ALA A 205 15.04 1.47 31.98
N ASN A 206 15.17 0.84 30.81
CA ASN A 206 15.80 -0.45 30.67
C ASN A 206 17.33 -0.30 30.71
N GLY A 207 17.94 -0.59 31.87
CA GLY A 207 19.40 -0.56 32.05
C GLY A 207 20.19 -1.57 31.20
N GLN A 208 19.52 -2.40 30.41
CA GLN A 208 20.13 -3.32 29.44
C GLN A 208 19.84 -2.94 27.98
N ALA A 209 19.18 -1.80 27.73
CA ALA A 209 18.91 -1.33 26.38
C ALA A 209 20.23 -1.12 25.61
N LYS A 210 20.24 -1.53 24.35
CA LYS A 210 21.37 -1.30 23.45
C LYS A 210 21.44 0.17 23.07
N GLU A 211 22.64 0.64 22.73
CA GLU A 211 22.86 2.00 22.26
C GLU A 211 21.94 2.39 21.08
N GLU A 212 21.74 1.46 20.14
CA GLU A 212 20.81 1.64 19.02
C GLU A 212 19.35 1.85 19.48
N GLU A 213 18.88 1.11 20.49
CA GLU A 213 17.52 1.23 21.02
C GLU A 213 17.33 2.58 21.72
N LEU A 214 18.34 3.04 22.46
CA LEU A 214 18.36 4.36 23.10
C LEU A 214 18.40 5.49 22.04
N TYR A 215 19.19 5.31 20.98
CA TYR A 215 19.22 6.25 19.87
C TYR A 215 17.87 6.35 19.15
N HIS A 216 17.21 5.23 18.90
CA HIS A 216 15.86 5.21 18.35
C HIS A 216 14.84 5.90 19.28
N ALA A 217 14.94 5.68 20.59
CA ALA A 217 14.11 6.39 21.57
C ALA A 217 14.32 7.91 21.52
N TYR A 218 15.57 8.37 21.47
CA TYR A 218 15.92 9.79 21.30
C TYR A 218 15.34 10.38 20.00
N LEU A 219 15.45 9.66 18.87
CA LEU A 219 14.87 10.11 17.60
C LEU A 219 13.33 10.19 17.64
N LEU A 220 12.67 9.31 18.41
CA LEU A 220 11.22 9.39 18.63
C LEU A 220 10.85 10.59 19.51
N CYS A 221 11.59 10.88 20.59
CA CYS A 221 11.39 12.11 21.39
C CYS A 221 11.42 13.35 20.51
N ASN A 222 12.46 13.46 19.65
CA ASN A 222 12.58 14.54 18.69
C ASN A 222 11.43 14.59 17.69
N THR A 223 10.96 13.44 17.22
CA THR A 223 9.79 13.37 16.32
C THR A 223 8.55 13.93 16.99
N LEU A 224 8.38 13.70 18.30
CA LEU A 224 7.24 14.16 19.09
C LEU A 224 7.34 15.63 19.55
N ASP A 225 8.47 16.31 19.31
CA ASP A 225 8.84 17.59 19.97
C ASP A 225 8.87 17.50 21.51
N ASP A 226 8.95 16.29 22.04
CA ASP A 226 9.14 16.07 23.47
C ASP A 226 10.62 16.35 23.75
N LYS A 227 10.93 17.61 24.09
CA LYS A 227 12.26 17.96 24.59
C LYS A 227 12.51 17.10 25.83
N GLU A 228 13.51 16.23 25.77
CA GLU A 228 13.97 15.45 26.92
C GLU A 228 14.05 16.39 28.14
N LYS A 229 13.30 16.07 29.19
CA LYS A 229 13.41 16.68 30.50
C LYS A 229 14.23 15.79 31.40
#